data_AF-F9S267-F1
#
_entry.id   AF-F9S267-F1
#
_cell.length_a   1.000
_cell.length_b   1.000
_cell.length_c   1.000
_cell.angle_alpha   90.00
_cell.angle_beta   90.00
_cell.angle_gamma   90.00
#
_symmetry.space_group_name_H-M   'P 1'
#
loop_
_entity.id
_entity.type
_entity.pdbx_description
1 polymer ?
#
loop_
_entity_poly.entity_id
_entity_poly.type
_entity_poly.pdbx_seq_one_letter_code
_entity_poly.pdbx_strand_id
1 'polypeptide(L)'
;MEYEVTNNDDVVFSGNNFVSNSDAFDASERSFYSRLGAKEQSNTNNKDSLVFDTGLSVPLYQQQSAIGGISLVEEEWFAGVGYYANINDYRLSVKYSLGQHASRINADVYSNLLNLSLTKTEVDDARQESYLGNQDSLLISSGMNKSFGLFSLGLSASYNELGEDDYLSYNVNTNYSFSNGVSLYASYSGNDTQNNINFGLSIPLSTQTHYSGTYTQNGGRGEFNNQLSTNVRLNDELSFNGGVSHRYVEESDVSVQENKQLDAYVNGSYRHDAFNSSVGIRRQKEGIVTYNGSFSTTAYVTANRAYFKETRSGSTSAIEVNGLDDALEGKVKIHDKVSGRKATQAITNNTLIEMKPYSQVVVDYQFDNDEFALESADMERNTTVNMLPGKIHYLR
;
A
#
# COMPACT_ATOMS: atom_id res chain seq x y z
N MET A 1 -5.90 10.44 -0.91
CA MET A 1 -7.02 11.37 -0.70
C MET A 1 -7.95 10.72 0.30
N GLU A 2 -8.17 11.33 1.46
CA GLU A 2 -9.11 10.82 2.47
C GLU A 2 -10.48 11.43 2.17
N TYR A 3 -11.57 10.66 2.31
CA TYR A 3 -12.94 11.16 2.20
C TYR A 3 -13.65 10.87 3.51
N GLU A 4 -14.37 11.86 4.04
CA GLU A 4 -15.09 11.79 5.30
C GLU A 4 -16.58 12.00 5.07
N VAL A 5 -17.42 11.11 5.61
CA VAL A 5 -18.86 11.32 5.73
C VAL A 5 -19.12 11.73 7.17
N THR A 6 -19.75 12.88 7.36
CA THR A 6 -20.09 13.41 8.68
C THR A 6 -21.60 13.40 8.91
N ASN A 7 -22.01 13.24 10.16
CA ASN A 7 -23.37 13.46 10.63
C ASN A 7 -23.30 14.28 11.92
N ASN A 8 -23.90 15.48 11.93
CA ASN A 8 -23.78 16.44 13.03
C ASN A 8 -22.32 16.71 13.45
N ASP A 9 -21.46 17.01 12.48
CA ASP A 9 -20.02 17.28 12.67
C ASP A 9 -19.17 16.08 13.14
N ASP A 10 -19.76 14.92 13.40
CA ASP A 10 -19.04 13.68 13.70
C ASP A 10 -18.75 12.89 12.41
N VAL A 11 -17.47 12.56 12.16
CA VAL A 11 -17.06 11.69 11.06
C VAL A 11 -17.57 10.26 11.32
N VAL A 12 -18.62 9.87 10.60
CA VAL A 12 -19.22 8.52 10.66
C VAL A 12 -18.54 7.54 9.71
N PHE A 13 -17.78 8.02 8.74
CA PHE A 13 -16.98 7.18 7.85
C PHE A 13 -15.79 7.98 7.30
N SER A 14 -14.55 7.53 7.50
CA SER A 14 -13.40 8.01 6.71
C SER A 14 -12.81 6.87 5.88
N GLY A 15 -12.46 7.16 4.64
CA GLY A 15 -11.82 6.20 3.75
C GLY A 15 -10.72 6.85 2.93
N ASN A 16 -9.65 6.11 2.68
CA ASN A 16 -8.58 6.58 1.81
C ASN A 16 -8.84 6.11 0.36
N ASN A 17 -8.87 7.08 -0.54
CA ASN A 17 -8.95 7.05 -2.00
C ASN A 17 -10.35 6.76 -2.58
N PHE A 18 -10.78 7.60 -3.52
CA PHE A 18 -11.85 7.30 -4.46
C PHE A 18 -11.35 6.19 -5.40
N VAL A 19 -11.51 4.93 -4.97
CA VAL A 19 -11.43 3.79 -5.86
C VAL A 19 -12.87 3.47 -6.25
N SER A 20 -13.15 3.40 -7.55
CA SER A 20 -14.42 2.83 -8.00
C SER A 20 -14.49 1.40 -7.50
N ASN A 21 -15.49 1.07 -6.68
CA ASN A 21 -15.70 -0.32 -6.24
C ASN A 21 -16.13 -1.25 -7.39
N SER A 22 -16.22 -0.73 -8.63
CA SER A 22 -16.40 -1.56 -9.82
C SER A 22 -15.29 -2.59 -10.05
N ASP A 23 -14.13 -2.41 -9.42
CA ASP A 23 -12.93 -3.23 -9.64
C ASP A 23 -12.64 -4.18 -8.46
N ALA A 24 -13.43 -4.09 -7.39
CA ALA A 24 -13.27 -4.82 -6.12
C ALA A 24 -14.44 -5.77 -5.85
N PHE A 25 -15.05 -6.32 -6.90
CA PHE A 25 -16.05 -7.37 -6.75
C PHE A 25 -15.39 -8.73 -6.62
N ASP A 26 -15.67 -9.44 -5.52
CA ASP A 26 -15.32 -10.84 -5.41
C ASP A 26 -16.12 -11.63 -6.46
N ALA A 27 -15.41 -12.26 -7.40
CA ALA A 27 -16.04 -13.13 -8.38
C ALA A 27 -16.89 -14.17 -7.64
N SER A 28 -18.11 -14.43 -8.11
CA SER A 28 -19.08 -15.41 -7.59
C SER A 28 -20.10 -14.92 -6.56
N GLU A 29 -19.98 -13.68 -6.05
CA GLU A 29 -20.96 -13.14 -5.09
C GLU A 29 -21.76 -11.97 -5.65
N ARG A 30 -23.05 -11.93 -5.29
CA ARG A 30 -23.89 -10.77 -5.60
C ARG A 30 -23.56 -9.66 -4.61
N SER A 31 -23.06 -8.55 -5.13
CA SER A 31 -22.69 -7.38 -4.33
C SER A 31 -23.27 -6.11 -4.92
N PHE A 32 -23.68 -5.20 -4.05
CA PHE A 32 -24.29 -3.92 -4.40
C PHE A 32 -23.59 -2.83 -3.62
N TYR A 33 -23.34 -1.70 -4.27
CA TYR A 33 -22.94 -0.48 -3.60
C TYR A 33 -23.75 0.71 -4.12
N SER A 34 -23.93 1.70 -3.27
CA SER A 34 -24.44 3.02 -3.64
C SER A 34 -23.75 4.05 -2.78
N ARG A 35 -23.35 5.16 -3.40
CA ARG A 35 -22.67 6.28 -2.76
C ARG A 35 -23.21 7.59 -3.31
N LEU A 36 -23.31 8.57 -2.42
CA LEU A 36 -23.65 9.95 -2.72
C LEU A 36 -22.72 10.84 -1.89
N GLY A 37 -22.03 11.77 -2.52
CA GLY A 37 -21.13 12.68 -1.81
C GLY A 37 -20.55 13.75 -2.71
N ALA A 38 -19.91 14.74 -2.11
CA ALA A 38 -19.15 15.74 -2.86
C ALA A 38 -17.77 15.17 -3.24
N LYS A 39 -17.31 15.48 -4.44
CA LYS A 39 -15.95 15.17 -4.89
C LYS A 39 -15.01 16.27 -4.44
N GLU A 40 -14.22 16.00 -3.40
CA GLU A 40 -13.12 16.88 -3.02
C GLU A 40 -11.91 16.66 -3.94
N GLN A 41 -11.55 17.67 -4.73
CA GLN A 41 -10.28 17.72 -5.47
C GLN A 41 -9.37 18.76 -4.82
N SER A 42 -8.33 18.29 -4.13
CA SER A 42 -7.48 19.12 -3.27
C SER A 42 -6.66 20.22 -3.98
N ASN A 43 -6.81 20.47 -5.29
CA ASN A 43 -5.91 21.35 -6.06
C ASN A 43 -6.56 22.16 -7.20
N THR A 44 -7.88 22.38 -7.20
CA THR A 44 -8.53 23.26 -8.19
C THR A 44 -9.56 24.17 -7.53
N ASN A 45 -9.65 25.44 -7.97
CA ASN A 45 -10.70 26.40 -7.57
C ASN A 45 -12.12 25.99 -8.04
N ASN A 46 -12.32 24.73 -8.42
CA ASN A 46 -13.59 24.21 -8.91
C ASN A 46 -14.46 23.75 -7.75
N LYS A 47 -15.75 24.02 -7.91
CA LYS A 47 -16.82 23.75 -6.96
C LYS A 47 -16.84 22.28 -6.53
N ASP A 48 -17.35 22.04 -5.33
CA ASP A 48 -17.72 20.72 -4.84
C ASP A 48 -18.72 20.07 -5.82
N SER A 49 -18.25 19.13 -6.65
CA SER A 49 -19.12 18.40 -7.58
C SER A 49 -19.85 17.30 -6.83
N LEU A 50 -21.18 17.32 -6.82
CA LEU A 50 -21.98 16.23 -6.26
C LEU A 50 -21.86 14.99 -7.16
N VAL A 51 -21.54 13.85 -6.55
CA VAL A 51 -21.40 12.56 -7.21
C VAL A 51 -22.38 11.58 -6.59
N PHE A 52 -23.23 11.00 -7.43
CA PHE A 52 -23.97 9.78 -7.13
C PHE A 52 -23.36 8.64 -7.95
N ASP A 53 -23.16 7.48 -7.35
CA ASP A 53 -22.67 6.28 -8.05
C ASP A 53 -23.23 5.04 -7.39
N THR A 54 -23.76 4.14 -8.20
CA THR A 54 -24.25 2.84 -7.76
C THR A 54 -23.83 1.76 -8.72
N GLY A 55 -23.48 0.59 -8.17
CA GLY A 55 -23.08 -0.56 -8.95
C GLY A 55 -23.60 -1.86 -8.37
N LEU A 56 -23.72 -2.85 -9.25
CA LEU A 56 -24.15 -4.20 -8.94
C LEU A 56 -23.22 -5.19 -9.66
N SER A 57 -22.78 -6.21 -8.92
CA SER A 57 -22.20 -7.43 -9.47
C SER A 57 -23.20 -8.57 -9.35
N VAL A 58 -23.40 -9.32 -10.42
CA VAL A 58 -24.27 -10.48 -10.48
C VAL A 58 -23.43 -11.70 -10.89
N PRO A 59 -23.36 -12.75 -10.05
CA PRO A 59 -22.64 -13.96 -10.42
C PRO A 59 -23.33 -14.63 -11.62
N LEU A 60 -22.54 -15.00 -12.62
CA LEU A 60 -23.02 -15.73 -13.80
C LEU A 60 -22.81 -17.23 -13.60
N TYR A 61 -21.55 -17.63 -13.37
CA TYR A 61 -21.16 -19.01 -13.17
C TYR A 61 -19.80 -19.11 -12.48
N GLN A 62 -19.72 -19.87 -11.39
CA GLN A 62 -18.49 -20.05 -10.63
C GLN A 62 -17.78 -18.71 -10.40
N GLN A 63 -16.54 -18.56 -10.85
CA GLN A 63 -15.71 -17.37 -10.66
C GLN A 63 -15.92 -16.30 -11.74
N GLN A 64 -17.14 -16.16 -12.27
CA GLN A 64 -17.51 -15.20 -13.32
C GLN A 64 -18.71 -14.37 -12.87
N SER A 65 -18.69 -13.07 -13.18
CA SER A 65 -19.75 -12.12 -12.80
C SER A 65 -19.98 -11.10 -13.91
N ALA A 66 -21.24 -10.71 -14.10
CA ALA A 66 -21.58 -9.51 -14.84
C ALA A 66 -21.56 -8.33 -13.87
N ILE A 67 -20.94 -7.23 -14.27
CA ILE A 67 -20.88 -6.01 -13.47
C ILE A 67 -21.62 -4.90 -14.21
N GLY A 68 -22.28 -4.02 -13.48
CA GLY A 68 -22.94 -2.87 -14.06
C GLY A 68 -23.02 -1.74 -13.05
N GLY A 69 -23.12 -0.51 -13.53
CA GLY A 69 -23.26 0.64 -12.66
C GLY A 69 -23.75 1.88 -13.39
N ILE A 70 -24.27 2.82 -12.60
CA ILE A 70 -24.73 4.12 -13.06
C ILE A 70 -24.12 5.15 -12.13
N SER A 71 -23.55 6.20 -12.71
CA SER A 71 -23.01 7.35 -11.99
C SER A 71 -23.64 8.62 -12.52
N LEU A 72 -23.80 9.62 -11.66
CA LEU A 72 -24.17 10.98 -12.01
C LEU A 72 -23.16 11.90 -11.34
N VAL A 73 -22.41 12.66 -12.14
CA VAL A 73 -21.48 13.67 -11.64
C VAL A 73 -22.01 15.02 -12.11
N GLU A 74 -22.49 15.83 -11.16
CA GLU A 74 -23.25 17.05 -11.43
C GLU A 74 -24.44 16.78 -12.38
N GLU A 75 -24.36 17.22 -13.63
CA GLU A 75 -25.40 17.09 -14.65
C GLU A 75 -25.11 15.96 -15.66
N GLU A 76 -23.93 15.35 -15.62
CA GLU A 76 -23.52 14.29 -16.56
C GLU A 76 -23.78 12.90 -15.97
N TRP A 77 -24.57 12.09 -16.68
CA TRP A 77 -24.79 10.68 -16.31
C TRP A 77 -23.85 9.76 -17.07
N PHE A 78 -23.51 8.64 -16.42
CA PHE A 78 -22.71 7.55 -16.95
C PHE A 78 -23.42 6.24 -16.65
N ALA A 79 -23.48 5.33 -17.61
CA ALA A 79 -23.93 3.96 -17.41
C ALA A 79 -22.89 3.01 -17.96
N GLY A 80 -22.54 1.97 -17.21
CA GLY A 80 -21.57 0.98 -17.65
C GLY A 80 -22.03 -0.44 -17.39
N VAL A 81 -21.61 -1.34 -18.28
CA VAL A 81 -21.79 -2.79 -18.17
C VAL A 81 -20.47 -3.47 -18.48
N GLY A 82 -20.21 -4.58 -17.81
CA GLY A 82 -18.97 -5.31 -17.95
C GLY A 82 -19.08 -6.76 -17.52
N TYR A 83 -17.96 -7.43 -17.70
CA TYR A 83 -17.74 -8.82 -17.34
C TYR A 83 -16.46 -8.92 -16.53
N TYR A 84 -16.53 -9.65 -15.43
CA TYR A 84 -15.41 -9.91 -14.55
C TYR A 84 -15.27 -11.42 -14.34
N ALA A 85 -14.05 -11.93 -14.39
CA ALA A 85 -13.75 -13.31 -14.09
C ALA A 85 -12.42 -13.44 -13.35
N ASN A 86 -12.34 -14.37 -12.41
CA ASN A 86 -11.11 -14.73 -11.70
C ASN A 86 -10.95 -16.25 -11.68
N ILE A 87 -10.47 -16.83 -12.78
CA ILE A 87 -10.41 -18.27 -12.99
C ILE A 87 -8.99 -18.77 -12.72
N ASN A 88 -8.78 -19.54 -11.65
CA ASN A 88 -7.49 -20.18 -11.33
C ASN A 88 -6.29 -19.20 -11.40
N ASP A 89 -6.39 -18.05 -10.71
CA ASP A 89 -5.40 -16.97 -10.69
C ASP A 89 -5.25 -16.15 -12.00
N TYR A 90 -6.14 -16.37 -12.97
CA TYR A 90 -6.29 -15.50 -14.14
C TYR A 90 -7.46 -14.56 -13.91
N ARG A 91 -7.19 -13.26 -13.83
CA ARG A 91 -8.22 -12.24 -13.69
C ARG A 91 -8.44 -11.55 -15.04
N LEU A 92 -9.68 -11.54 -15.50
CA LEU A 92 -10.14 -10.80 -16.68
C LEU A 92 -11.23 -9.82 -16.23
N SER A 93 -11.11 -8.57 -16.63
CA SER A 93 -12.15 -7.56 -16.46
C SER A 93 -12.33 -6.82 -17.78
N VAL A 94 -13.55 -6.67 -18.25
CA VAL A 94 -13.88 -5.81 -19.38
C VAL A 94 -15.11 -5.01 -19.02
N LYS A 95 -15.05 -3.69 -19.13
CA LYS A 95 -16.16 -2.79 -18.83
C LYS A 95 -16.27 -1.75 -19.94
N TYR A 96 -17.48 -1.58 -20.45
CA TYR A 96 -17.84 -0.48 -21.32
C TYR A 96 -18.72 0.49 -20.54
N SER A 97 -18.41 1.78 -20.61
CA SER A 97 -19.15 2.86 -19.98
C SER A 97 -19.53 3.91 -21.03
N LEU A 98 -20.76 4.38 -20.98
CA LEU A 98 -21.32 5.41 -21.84
C LEU A 98 -21.72 6.59 -20.97
N GLY A 99 -21.25 7.79 -21.31
CA GLY A 99 -21.68 9.06 -20.76
C GLY A 99 -22.49 9.88 -21.77
N GLN A 100 -22.85 11.10 -21.39
CA GLN A 100 -23.54 12.03 -22.31
C GLN A 100 -22.62 12.55 -23.42
N HIS A 101 -21.32 12.68 -23.13
CA HIS A 101 -20.36 13.35 -24.00
C HIS A 101 -19.13 12.49 -24.34
N ALA A 102 -19.06 11.26 -23.82
CA ALA A 102 -17.94 10.37 -24.03
C ALA A 102 -18.33 8.92 -23.78
N SER A 103 -17.57 8.00 -24.36
CA SER A 103 -17.61 6.57 -24.02
C SER A 103 -16.22 6.08 -23.63
N ARG A 104 -16.17 5.03 -22.80
CA ARG A 104 -14.93 4.45 -22.31
C ARG A 104 -15.01 2.94 -22.27
N ILE A 105 -13.98 2.28 -22.77
CA ILE A 105 -13.75 0.85 -22.57
C ILE A 105 -12.50 0.64 -21.72
N ASN A 106 -12.64 -0.19 -20.69
CA ASN A 106 -11.55 -0.69 -19.86
C ASN A 106 -11.47 -2.21 -20.04
N ALA A 107 -10.26 -2.73 -20.23
CA ALA A 107 -10.01 -4.16 -20.30
C ALA A 107 -8.71 -4.51 -19.58
N ASP A 108 -8.80 -5.37 -18.57
CA ASP A 108 -7.67 -5.82 -17.77
C ASP A 108 -7.56 -7.33 -17.82
N VAL A 109 -6.36 -7.82 -18.13
CA VAL A 109 -5.98 -9.23 -18.03
C VAL A 109 -4.80 -9.31 -17.08
N TYR A 110 -4.95 -10.04 -15.99
CA TYR A 110 -3.88 -10.34 -15.06
C TYR A 110 -3.70 -11.85 -14.99
N SER A 111 -2.45 -12.27 -14.97
CA SER A 111 -2.06 -13.65 -14.73
C SER A 111 -0.77 -13.68 -13.93
N ASN A 112 -0.40 -14.85 -13.43
CA ASN A 112 0.88 -15.07 -12.74
C ASN A 112 2.13 -14.81 -13.62
N LEU A 113 1.96 -14.50 -14.91
CA LEU A 113 3.06 -14.21 -15.83
C LEU A 113 2.91 -12.85 -16.49
N LEU A 114 1.77 -12.61 -17.15
CA LEU A 114 1.50 -11.44 -17.97
C LEU A 114 0.34 -10.62 -17.39
N ASN A 115 0.52 -9.31 -17.36
CA ASN A 115 -0.50 -8.32 -17.07
C ASN A 115 -0.67 -7.43 -18.29
N LEU A 116 -1.90 -7.14 -18.65
CA LEU A 116 -2.28 -6.25 -19.73
C LEU A 116 -3.46 -5.41 -19.23
N SER A 117 -3.39 -4.10 -19.44
CA SER A 117 -4.48 -3.17 -19.18
C SER A 117 -4.63 -2.27 -20.39
N LEU A 118 -5.86 -2.13 -20.86
CA LEU A 118 -6.27 -1.26 -21.94
C LEU A 118 -7.36 -0.35 -21.42
N THR A 119 -7.21 0.96 -21.64
CA THR A 119 -8.26 1.94 -21.43
C THR A 119 -8.34 2.79 -22.68
N LYS A 120 -9.51 2.86 -23.31
CA LYS A 120 -9.77 3.76 -24.41
C LYS A 120 -10.97 4.64 -24.08
N THR A 121 -10.83 5.94 -24.25
CA THR A 121 -11.90 6.93 -24.10
C THR A 121 -12.09 7.63 -25.44
N GLU A 122 -13.33 7.71 -25.91
CA GLU A 122 -13.73 8.47 -27.10
C GLU A 122 -14.67 9.58 -26.65
N VAL A 123 -14.40 10.82 -27.04
CA VAL A 123 -15.17 12.01 -26.67
C VAL A 123 -15.94 12.51 -27.90
N ASP A 124 -17.25 12.69 -27.74
CA ASP A 124 -18.14 13.03 -28.86
C ASP A 124 -17.96 14.48 -29.35
N ASP A 125 -17.64 15.41 -28.44
CA ASP A 125 -17.31 16.81 -28.75
C ASP A 125 -16.22 17.34 -27.80
N ALA A 126 -15.03 17.63 -28.33
CA ALA A 126 -13.89 18.17 -27.58
C ALA A 126 -14.14 19.57 -26.96
N ARG A 127 -15.27 20.23 -27.27
CA ARG A 127 -15.67 21.50 -26.65
C ARG A 127 -16.56 21.31 -25.42
N GLN A 128 -17.04 20.10 -25.16
CA GLN A 128 -17.85 19.76 -23.99
C GLN A 128 -16.97 18.98 -23.01
N GLU A 129 -16.82 19.50 -21.79
CA GLU A 129 -16.09 18.79 -20.74
C GLU A 129 -16.88 17.54 -20.34
N SER A 130 -16.22 16.37 -20.34
CA SER A 130 -16.79 15.14 -19.81
C SER A 130 -16.00 14.67 -18.61
N TYR A 131 -16.68 14.20 -17.56
CA TYR A 131 -16.00 13.59 -16.42
C TYR A 131 -15.35 12.23 -16.75
N LEU A 132 -15.62 11.65 -17.92
CA LEU A 132 -14.86 10.52 -18.47
C LEU A 132 -13.60 10.96 -19.22
N GLY A 133 -13.37 12.24 -19.46
CA GLY A 133 -12.19 12.75 -20.16
C GLY A 133 -12.56 13.85 -21.14
N ASN A 134 -11.67 14.82 -21.31
CA ASN A 134 -11.93 16.00 -22.15
C ASN A 134 -11.38 15.85 -23.58
N GLN A 135 -10.78 14.70 -23.90
CA GLN A 135 -10.24 14.38 -25.21
C GLN A 135 -10.14 12.86 -25.40
N ASP A 136 -10.04 12.44 -26.67
CA ASP A 136 -9.76 11.04 -27.01
C ASP A 136 -8.47 10.57 -26.36
N SER A 137 -8.48 9.34 -25.86
CA SER A 137 -7.30 8.76 -25.23
C SER A 137 -7.24 7.24 -25.35
N LEU A 138 -6.03 6.72 -25.47
CA LEU A 138 -5.74 5.29 -25.48
C LEU A 138 -4.53 5.00 -24.60
N LEU A 139 -4.75 4.30 -23.51
CA LEU A 139 -3.71 3.77 -22.64
C LEU A 139 -3.65 2.25 -22.80
N ILE A 140 -2.51 1.73 -23.24
CA ILE A 140 -2.22 0.30 -23.27
C ILE A 140 -0.98 0.07 -22.41
N SER A 141 -1.11 -0.66 -21.31
CA SER A 141 0.02 -1.06 -20.48
C SER A 141 0.11 -2.58 -20.42
N SER A 142 1.32 -3.10 -20.52
CA SER A 142 1.61 -4.53 -20.44
C SER A 142 2.84 -4.74 -19.59
N GLY A 143 2.88 -5.85 -18.85
CA GLY A 143 4.02 -6.19 -18.04
C GLY A 143 4.12 -7.67 -17.72
N MET A 144 5.34 -8.13 -17.54
CA MET A 144 5.66 -9.49 -17.15
C MET A 144 6.70 -9.44 -16.04
N ASN A 145 6.53 -10.23 -14.99
CA ASN A 145 7.59 -10.41 -14.00
C ASN A 145 7.69 -11.90 -13.65
N LYS A 146 8.86 -12.48 -13.87
CA LYS A 146 9.08 -13.91 -13.65
C LYS A 146 10.45 -14.20 -13.07
N SER A 147 10.46 -15.03 -12.04
CA SER A 147 11.68 -15.61 -11.46
C SER A 147 11.86 -17.05 -11.94
N PHE A 148 13.09 -17.37 -12.33
CA PHE A 148 13.59 -18.66 -12.77
C PHE A 148 14.74 -19.07 -11.85
N GLY A 149 14.39 -19.51 -10.64
CA GLY A 149 15.38 -19.83 -9.60
C GLY A 149 16.19 -18.61 -9.20
N LEU A 150 17.47 -18.61 -9.56
CA LEU A 150 18.42 -17.54 -9.26
C LEU A 150 18.35 -16.34 -10.22
N PHE A 151 17.63 -16.49 -11.35
CA PHE A 151 17.43 -15.44 -12.33
C PHE A 151 16.03 -14.83 -12.20
N SER A 152 15.87 -13.53 -12.42
CA SER A 152 14.56 -12.89 -12.56
C SER A 152 14.55 -11.90 -13.72
N LEU A 153 13.42 -11.82 -14.42
CA LEU A 153 13.17 -10.93 -15.55
C LEU A 153 11.86 -10.18 -15.31
N GLY A 154 11.94 -8.85 -15.34
CA GLY A 154 10.80 -7.94 -15.41
C GLY A 154 10.77 -7.20 -16.74
N LEU A 155 9.60 -7.14 -17.37
CA LEU A 155 9.32 -6.34 -18.56
C LEU A 155 8.07 -5.50 -18.28
N SER A 156 8.05 -4.28 -18.75
CA SER A 156 6.82 -3.49 -18.83
C SER A 156 6.91 -2.51 -19.99
N ALA A 157 5.78 -2.23 -20.61
CA ALA A 157 5.63 -1.23 -21.64
C ALA A 157 4.27 -0.54 -21.45
N SER A 158 4.22 0.76 -21.69
CA SER A 158 3.00 1.55 -21.65
C SER A 158 2.98 2.52 -22.80
N TYR A 159 2.00 2.37 -23.68
CA TYR A 159 1.65 3.33 -24.72
C TYR A 159 0.49 4.18 -24.23
N ASN A 160 0.60 5.49 -24.38
CA ASN A 160 -0.41 6.45 -23.97
C ASN A 160 -0.61 7.48 -25.10
N GLU A 161 -1.81 7.53 -25.64
CA GLU A 161 -2.26 8.52 -26.62
C GLU A 161 -3.27 9.44 -25.92
N LEU A 162 -3.11 10.75 -26.07
CA LEU A 162 -3.90 11.79 -25.45
C LEU A 162 -4.13 12.90 -26.47
N GLY A 163 -5.25 12.86 -27.19
CA GLY A 163 -5.51 13.76 -28.31
C GLY A 163 -4.55 13.50 -29.48
N GLU A 164 -3.75 14.50 -29.86
CA GLU A 164 -2.74 14.37 -30.93
C GLU A 164 -1.36 13.92 -30.43
N ASP A 165 -1.14 13.94 -29.11
CA ASP A 165 0.13 13.57 -28.49
C ASP A 165 0.13 12.08 -28.14
N ASP A 166 1.20 11.38 -28.50
CA ASP A 166 1.46 10.01 -28.05
C ASP A 166 2.78 9.88 -27.30
N TYR A 167 2.82 8.88 -26.42
CA TYR A 167 3.95 8.62 -25.55
C TYR A 167 4.10 7.13 -25.29
N LEU A 168 5.26 6.58 -25.61
CA LEU A 168 5.65 5.22 -25.26
C LEU A 168 6.67 5.25 -24.12
N SER A 169 6.46 4.40 -23.13
CA SER A 169 7.44 4.10 -22.09
C SER A 169 7.65 2.61 -21.95
N TYR A 170 8.86 2.22 -21.57
CA TYR A 170 9.22 0.82 -21.39
C TYR A 170 10.25 0.66 -20.29
N ASN A 171 10.28 -0.53 -19.69
CA ASN A 171 11.26 -0.94 -18.71
C ASN A 171 11.51 -2.45 -18.86
N VAL A 172 12.78 -2.81 -18.94
CA VAL A 172 13.30 -4.16 -18.90
C VAL A 172 14.25 -4.21 -17.72
N ASN A 173 14.09 -5.17 -16.83
CA ASN A 173 15.00 -5.42 -15.73
C ASN A 173 15.31 -6.90 -15.63
N THR A 174 16.56 -7.21 -15.34
CA THR A 174 17.04 -8.56 -15.11
C THR A 174 17.90 -8.57 -13.88
N ASN A 175 17.86 -9.67 -13.14
CA ASN A 175 18.72 -9.88 -11.99
C ASN A 175 19.13 -11.36 -11.95
N TYR A 176 20.37 -11.61 -11.54
CA TYR A 176 20.91 -12.93 -11.30
C TYR A 176 21.61 -12.95 -9.94
N SER A 177 21.09 -13.75 -9.02
CA SER A 177 21.65 -13.94 -7.68
C SER A 177 22.47 -15.22 -7.62
N PHE A 178 23.76 -15.13 -7.37
CA PHE A 178 24.62 -16.28 -7.13
C PHE A 178 24.34 -16.90 -5.75
N SER A 179 24.68 -18.19 -5.58
CA SER A 179 24.45 -18.92 -4.33
C SER A 179 25.24 -18.37 -3.13
N ASN A 180 26.31 -17.62 -3.37
CA ASN A 180 27.08 -16.92 -2.34
C ASN A 180 26.48 -15.54 -1.97
N GLY A 181 25.30 -15.21 -2.48
CA GLY A 181 24.58 -13.97 -2.20
C GLY A 181 25.00 -12.77 -3.06
N VAL A 182 26.02 -12.91 -3.91
CA VAL A 182 26.35 -11.88 -4.91
C VAL A 182 25.19 -11.77 -5.89
N SER A 183 24.82 -10.57 -6.32
CA SER A 183 23.80 -10.37 -7.34
C SER A 183 24.27 -9.42 -8.44
N LEU A 184 23.92 -9.73 -9.69
CA LEU A 184 24.11 -8.86 -10.84
C LEU A 184 22.75 -8.44 -11.35
N TYR A 185 22.53 -7.16 -11.57
CA TYR A 185 21.31 -6.65 -12.15
C TYR A 185 21.59 -5.72 -13.31
N ALA A 186 20.66 -5.70 -14.26
CA ALA A 186 20.69 -4.80 -15.39
C ALA A 186 19.28 -4.33 -15.66
N SER A 187 19.09 -3.03 -15.89
CA SER A 187 17.81 -2.50 -16.33
C SER A 187 17.98 -1.51 -17.47
N TYR A 188 17.07 -1.56 -18.42
CA TYR A 188 16.93 -0.62 -19.50
C TYR A 188 15.53 -0.06 -19.46
N SER A 189 15.40 1.25 -19.32
CA SER A 189 14.09 1.89 -19.26
C SER A 189 14.15 3.23 -19.94
N GLY A 190 13.05 3.66 -20.52
CA GLY A 190 13.04 4.92 -21.24
C GLY A 190 11.67 5.26 -21.77
N ASN A 191 11.68 6.32 -22.56
CA ASN A 191 10.56 6.79 -23.32
C ASN A 191 11.04 7.32 -24.68
N ASP A 192 10.16 7.99 -25.43
CA ASP A 192 10.46 8.49 -26.77
C ASP A 192 11.64 9.48 -26.84
N THR A 193 11.97 10.12 -25.71
CA THR A 193 12.98 11.20 -25.67
C THR A 193 14.22 10.85 -24.87
N GLN A 194 14.11 9.96 -23.89
CA GLN A 194 15.19 9.68 -22.94
C GLN A 194 15.23 8.20 -22.57
N ASN A 195 16.45 7.64 -22.65
CA ASN A 195 16.74 6.28 -22.28
C ASN A 195 17.70 6.26 -21.10
N ASN A 196 17.48 5.30 -20.21
CA ASN A 196 18.27 5.02 -19.04
C ASN A 196 18.72 3.55 -19.06
N ILE A 197 20.02 3.36 -19.01
CA ILE A 197 20.64 2.04 -18.87
C ILE A 197 21.30 1.99 -17.50
N ASN A 198 21.03 0.94 -16.73
CA ASN A 198 21.65 0.70 -15.45
C ASN A 198 22.20 -0.73 -15.40
N PHE A 199 23.44 -0.87 -14.95
CA PHE A 199 24.04 -2.15 -14.61
C PHE A 199 24.60 -2.06 -13.20
N GLY A 200 24.37 -3.07 -12.39
CA GLY A 200 24.95 -3.08 -11.06
C GLY A 200 25.26 -4.47 -10.55
N LEU A 201 26.08 -4.47 -9.52
CA LEU A 201 26.46 -5.64 -8.77
C LEU A 201 26.30 -5.34 -7.28
N SER A 202 25.91 -6.35 -6.51
CA SER A 202 25.89 -6.31 -5.05
C SER A 202 26.68 -7.51 -4.53
N ILE A 203 27.58 -7.27 -3.59
CA ILE A 203 28.43 -8.28 -2.97
C ILE A 203 28.22 -8.19 -1.45
N PRO A 204 27.63 -9.22 -0.81
CA PRO A 204 27.65 -9.31 0.65
C PRO A 204 29.10 -9.59 1.09
N LEU A 205 29.68 -8.67 1.86
CA LEU A 205 31.02 -8.83 2.44
C LEU A 205 30.94 -9.52 3.82
N SER A 206 29.81 -9.36 4.50
CA SER A 206 29.47 -10.05 5.75
C SER A 206 27.94 -10.15 5.87
N THR A 207 27.43 -10.68 6.97
CA THR A 207 25.99 -10.69 7.27
C THR A 207 25.40 -9.28 7.45
N GLN A 208 26.24 -8.26 7.68
CA GLN A 208 25.82 -6.89 7.99
C GLN A 208 26.32 -5.88 6.97
N THR A 209 27.41 -6.19 6.25
CA THR A 209 28.10 -5.25 5.34
C THR A 209 27.97 -5.69 3.90
N HIS A 210 27.57 -4.76 3.04
CA HIS A 210 27.33 -4.98 1.62
C HIS A 210 28.05 -3.91 0.80
N TYR A 211 28.74 -4.36 -0.25
CA TYR A 211 29.24 -3.48 -1.30
C TYR A 211 28.30 -3.52 -2.50
N SER A 212 28.08 -2.39 -3.14
CA SER A 212 27.38 -2.33 -4.42
C SER A 212 28.06 -1.36 -5.38
N GLY A 213 28.28 -1.80 -6.61
CA GLY A 213 28.76 -0.96 -7.71
C GLY A 213 27.66 -0.85 -8.75
N THR A 214 27.37 0.36 -9.22
CA THR A 214 26.29 0.62 -10.17
C THR A 214 26.76 1.61 -11.23
N TYR A 215 26.64 1.24 -12.49
CA TYR A 215 26.76 2.14 -13.63
C TYR A 215 25.35 2.56 -14.07
N THR A 216 25.11 3.84 -14.27
CA THR A 216 23.86 4.39 -14.80
C THR A 216 24.20 5.35 -15.93
N GLN A 217 23.62 5.16 -17.11
CA GLN A 217 23.69 6.09 -18.23
C GLN A 217 22.31 6.67 -18.46
N ASN A 218 22.17 7.99 -18.30
CA ASN A 218 20.91 8.69 -18.51
C ASN A 218 21.12 9.85 -19.50
N GLY A 219 20.37 9.87 -20.61
CA GLY A 219 20.45 10.96 -21.59
C GLY A 219 21.84 11.21 -22.16
N GLY A 220 22.64 10.14 -22.32
CA GLY A 220 24.02 10.21 -22.80
C GLY A 220 25.09 10.50 -21.74
N ARG A 221 24.72 10.80 -20.49
CA ARG A 221 25.66 11.00 -19.38
C ARG A 221 25.81 9.72 -18.56
N GLY A 222 27.02 9.16 -18.55
CA GLY A 222 27.39 8.01 -17.73
C GLY A 222 27.75 8.39 -16.29
N GLU A 223 27.33 7.59 -15.33
CA GLU A 223 27.65 7.70 -13.93
C GLU A 223 28.04 6.33 -13.38
N PHE A 224 29.11 6.29 -12.59
CA PHE A 224 29.46 5.13 -11.80
C PHE A 224 29.38 5.45 -10.30
N ASN A 225 28.57 4.70 -9.57
CA ASN A 225 28.36 4.84 -8.14
C ASN A 225 28.85 3.58 -7.42
N ASN A 226 29.70 3.77 -6.42
CA ASN A 226 30.16 2.71 -5.53
C ASN A 226 29.66 3.01 -4.14
N GLN A 227 29.00 2.05 -3.50
CA GLN A 227 28.50 2.19 -2.15
C GLN A 227 28.98 1.03 -1.30
N LEU A 228 29.44 1.36 -0.09
CA LEU A 228 29.63 0.43 1.00
C LEU A 228 28.60 0.77 2.07
N SER A 229 27.77 -0.19 2.45
CA SER A 229 26.75 0.00 3.49
C SER A 229 26.85 -1.09 4.55
N THR A 230 26.51 -0.74 5.78
CA THR A 230 26.47 -1.66 6.91
C THR A 230 25.17 -1.45 7.67
N ASN A 231 24.43 -2.53 7.88
CA ASN A 231 23.22 -2.56 8.68
C ASN A 231 23.43 -3.50 9.88
N VAL A 232 23.37 -2.95 11.08
CA VAL A 232 23.57 -3.67 12.33
C VAL A 232 22.31 -3.56 13.17
N ARG A 233 21.71 -4.70 13.52
CA ARG A 233 20.68 -4.79 14.55
C ARG A 233 21.36 -5.13 15.88
N LEU A 234 21.28 -4.23 16.86
CA LEU A 234 21.91 -4.44 18.18
C LEU A 234 21.02 -5.29 19.08
N ASN A 235 19.71 -5.07 19.04
CA ASN A 235 18.69 -5.85 19.74
C ASN A 235 17.37 -5.79 18.96
N ASP A 236 16.27 -6.28 19.54
CA ASP A 236 15.00 -6.32 18.83
C ASP A 236 14.42 -4.93 18.48
N GLU A 237 14.80 -3.92 19.25
CA GLU A 237 14.27 -2.56 19.18
C GLU A 237 15.19 -1.59 18.41
N LEU A 238 16.50 -1.81 18.42
CA LEU A 238 17.50 -0.85 17.96
C LEU A 238 18.30 -1.39 16.77
N SER A 239 18.27 -0.63 15.66
CA SER A 239 19.11 -0.88 14.49
C SER A 239 19.80 0.38 13.98
N PHE A 240 21.00 0.19 13.45
CA PHE A 240 21.81 1.22 12.80
C PHE A 240 22.06 0.83 11.36
N ASN A 241 21.96 1.80 10.47
CA ASN A 241 22.34 1.66 9.07
C ASN A 241 23.23 2.84 8.68
N GLY A 242 24.44 2.55 8.23
CA GLY A 242 25.33 3.58 7.70
C GLY A 242 25.93 3.16 6.38
N GLY A 243 26.35 4.14 5.59
CA GLY A 243 27.02 3.87 4.34
C GLY A 243 27.80 5.06 3.83
N VAL A 244 28.76 4.76 2.96
CA VAL A 244 29.52 5.74 2.20
C VAL A 244 29.38 5.37 0.74
N SER A 245 29.08 6.35 -0.10
CA SER A 245 29.06 6.18 -1.54
C SER A 245 29.94 7.21 -2.24
N HIS A 246 30.56 6.77 -3.32
CA HIS A 246 31.40 7.59 -4.16
C HIS A 246 30.89 7.53 -5.60
N ARG A 247 30.55 8.71 -6.13
CA ARG A 247 29.99 8.90 -7.46
C ARG A 247 31.04 9.48 -8.41
N TYR A 248 31.17 8.88 -9.58
CA TYR A 248 31.96 9.34 -10.71
C TYR A 248 30.99 9.67 -11.85
N VAL A 249 31.09 10.86 -12.44
CA VAL A 249 30.28 11.24 -13.61
C VAL A 249 31.21 11.43 -14.80
N GLU A 250 30.83 10.88 -15.95
CA GLU A 250 31.58 11.01 -17.21
C GLU A 250 31.47 12.46 -17.72
N GLU A 251 32.62 13.01 -18.09
CA GLU A 251 32.82 14.43 -18.33
C GLU A 251 32.27 14.84 -19.71
N SER A 252 31.22 15.65 -19.75
CA SER A 252 30.81 16.37 -20.96
C SER A 252 30.56 17.84 -20.61
N ASP A 253 31.61 18.65 -20.80
CA ASP A 253 31.70 20.11 -20.79
C ASP A 253 31.50 20.90 -19.46
N VAL A 254 32.67 21.35 -18.95
CA VAL A 254 32.98 22.62 -18.25
C VAL A 254 32.29 22.94 -16.90
N SER A 255 32.79 22.35 -15.81
CA SER A 255 33.42 23.08 -14.67
C SER A 255 34.07 22.10 -13.67
N VAL A 256 35.33 22.37 -13.32
CA VAL A 256 36.33 21.39 -12.82
C VAL A 256 36.23 21.12 -11.29
N GLN A 257 35.06 21.21 -10.66
CA GLN A 257 34.93 20.97 -9.21
C GLN A 257 33.83 19.99 -8.77
N GLU A 258 33.00 19.47 -9.67
CA GLU A 258 31.88 18.57 -9.32
C GLU A 258 32.18 17.06 -9.53
N ASN A 259 33.36 16.70 -10.03
CA ASN A 259 33.60 15.39 -10.66
C ASN A 259 33.88 14.21 -9.70
N LYS A 260 33.95 14.43 -8.39
CA LYS A 260 34.14 13.37 -7.37
C LYS A 260 33.40 13.74 -6.10
N GLN A 261 32.23 13.13 -5.90
CA GLN A 261 31.37 13.49 -4.79
C GLN A 261 31.18 12.29 -3.87
N LEU A 262 31.45 12.50 -2.58
CA LEU A 262 31.31 11.52 -1.52
C LEU A 262 30.04 11.83 -0.74
N ASP A 263 29.13 10.88 -0.72
CA ASP A 263 27.96 10.88 0.16
C ASP A 263 28.26 9.95 1.33
N ALA A 264 27.84 10.34 2.53
CA ALA A 264 27.91 9.47 3.69
C ALA A 264 26.64 9.65 4.52
N TYR A 265 26.14 8.57 5.09
CA TYR A 265 24.99 8.62 5.97
C TYR A 265 25.14 7.64 7.12
N VAL A 266 24.51 7.99 8.24
CA VAL A 266 24.32 7.13 9.40
C VAL A 266 22.91 7.40 9.91
N ASN A 267 22.10 6.34 9.99
CA ASN A 267 20.75 6.36 10.51
C ASN A 267 20.66 5.36 11.67
N GLY A 268 19.97 5.76 12.74
CA GLY A 268 19.55 4.88 13.82
C GLY A 268 18.02 4.84 13.86
N SER A 269 17.46 3.67 14.11
CA SER A 269 16.03 3.50 14.34
C SER A 269 15.81 2.75 15.64
N TYR A 270 14.91 3.27 16.47
CA TYR A 270 14.48 2.66 17.71
C TYR A 270 12.98 2.35 17.64
N ARG A 271 12.62 1.11 17.92
CA ARG A 271 11.29 0.54 17.73
C ARG A 271 10.85 -0.10 19.04
N HIS A 272 10.05 0.62 19.82
CA HIS A 272 9.46 0.16 21.08
C HIS A 272 7.96 -0.07 20.86
N ASP A 273 7.32 -0.95 21.63
CA ASP A 273 5.91 -1.28 21.43
C ASP A 273 4.98 -0.05 21.40
N ALA A 274 5.32 0.99 22.18
CA ALA A 274 4.55 2.23 22.30
C ALA A 274 4.87 3.32 21.26
N PHE A 275 6.07 3.33 20.67
CA PHE A 275 6.52 4.38 19.76
C PHE A 275 7.69 3.91 18.91
N ASN A 276 7.84 4.51 17.74
CA ASN A 276 9.06 4.40 16.95
C ASN A 276 9.73 5.76 16.82
N SER A 277 11.04 5.74 16.71
CA SER A 277 11.82 6.92 16.38
C SER A 277 12.96 6.57 15.45
N SER A 278 13.39 7.57 14.68
CA SER A 278 14.59 7.47 13.87
C SER A 278 15.34 8.78 13.89
N VAL A 279 16.66 8.69 13.80
CA VAL A 279 17.54 9.83 13.66
C VAL A 279 18.57 9.52 12.59
N GLY A 280 18.93 10.51 11.81
CA GLY A 280 19.85 10.33 10.69
C GLY A 280 20.69 11.55 10.46
N ILE A 281 21.94 11.32 10.11
CA ILE A 281 22.87 12.35 9.64
C ILE A 281 23.32 11.92 8.26
N ARG A 282 23.17 12.81 7.29
CA ARG A 282 23.61 12.57 5.92
C ARG A 282 24.43 13.75 5.44
N ARG A 283 25.68 13.48 5.08
CA ARG A 283 26.49 14.36 4.25
C ARG A 283 26.17 14.07 2.79
N GLN A 284 25.70 15.09 2.09
CA GLN A 284 25.41 15.05 0.67
C GLN A 284 26.65 15.44 -0.14
N LYS A 285 26.61 15.08 -1.42
CA LYS A 285 27.58 15.32 -2.47
C LYS A 285 28.16 16.74 -2.55
N GLU A 286 27.35 17.76 -2.26
CA GLU A 286 27.71 19.18 -2.25
C GLU A 286 28.37 19.63 -0.92
N GLY A 287 28.64 18.70 -0.02
CA GLY A 287 29.16 18.97 1.33
C GLY A 287 28.07 19.38 2.33
N ILE A 288 26.82 19.52 1.90
CA ILE A 288 25.68 19.84 2.77
C ILE A 288 25.46 18.68 3.74
N VAL A 289 25.43 19.00 5.04
CA VAL A 289 25.07 18.04 6.08
C VAL A 289 23.62 18.27 6.48
N THR A 290 22.81 17.23 6.33
CA THR A 290 21.40 17.20 6.70
C THR A 290 21.22 16.30 7.91
N TYR A 291 20.36 16.74 8.82
CA TYR A 291 19.94 15.99 9.99
C TYR A 291 18.46 15.71 9.83
N ASN A 292 18.06 14.46 10.02
CA ASN A 292 16.66 14.09 10.07
C ASN A 292 16.38 13.42 11.42
N GLY A 293 15.16 13.61 11.88
CA GLY A 293 14.63 12.99 13.08
C GLY A 293 13.15 12.78 12.88
N SER A 294 12.67 11.60 13.23
CA SER A 294 11.25 11.32 13.27
C SER A 294 10.90 10.62 14.57
N PHE A 295 9.71 10.93 15.07
CA PHE A 295 9.09 10.27 16.19
C PHE A 295 7.64 10.02 15.81
N SER A 296 7.19 8.78 15.92
CA SER A 296 5.82 8.40 15.62
C SER A 296 5.27 7.52 16.72
N THR A 297 4.03 7.83 17.10
CA THR A 297 3.23 7.01 18.01
C THR A 297 1.78 7.16 17.58
N THR A 298 0.97 6.16 17.90
CA THR A 298 -0.47 6.15 17.73
C THR A 298 -1.09 5.98 19.11
N ALA A 299 -1.96 6.90 19.50
CA ALA A 299 -2.74 6.81 20.72
C ALA A 299 -4.13 6.27 20.41
N TYR A 300 -4.48 5.12 20.98
CA TYR A 300 -5.85 4.61 21.01
C TYR A 300 -6.52 5.11 22.27
N VAL A 301 -7.42 6.06 22.12
CA VAL A 301 -8.20 6.62 23.23
C VAL A 301 -9.48 5.83 23.38
N THR A 302 -9.64 5.17 24.53
CA THR A 302 -10.89 4.54 24.95
C THR A 302 -11.58 5.43 25.98
N ALA A 303 -12.80 5.05 26.39
CA ALA A 303 -13.50 5.72 27.48
C ALA A 303 -12.71 5.71 28.81
N ASN A 304 -11.74 4.79 28.97
CA ASN A 304 -11.01 4.61 30.22
C ASN A 304 -9.58 5.17 30.16
N ARG A 305 -8.90 5.15 29.01
CA ARG A 305 -7.49 5.59 28.90
C ARG A 305 -6.98 5.78 27.46
N ALA A 306 -5.71 6.18 27.34
CA ALA A 306 -4.96 6.16 26.09
C ALA A 306 -3.94 5.00 26.09
N TYR A 307 -3.93 4.20 25.02
CA TYR A 307 -2.92 3.17 24.76
C TYR A 307 -2.01 3.63 23.63
N PHE A 308 -0.70 3.70 23.88
CA PHE A 308 0.28 4.08 22.87
C PHE A 308 0.81 2.86 22.14
N LYS A 309 0.87 2.95 20.81
CA LYS A 309 1.49 1.95 19.94
C LYS A 309 2.38 2.60 18.90
N GLU A 310 3.41 1.90 18.48
CA GLU A 310 4.33 2.40 17.45
C GLU A 310 3.68 2.65 16.08
N THR A 311 2.59 1.96 15.74
CA THR A 311 1.92 2.12 14.44
C THR A 311 0.41 1.95 14.60
N ARG A 312 -0.35 2.64 13.75
CA ARG A 312 -1.79 2.43 13.62
C ARG A 312 -2.02 1.07 12.98
N SER A 313 -2.75 0.22 13.68
CA SER A 313 -3.17 -1.08 13.20
C SER A 313 -4.23 -0.91 12.12
N GLY A 314 -4.18 -1.76 11.10
CA GLY A 314 -5.30 -1.92 10.16
C GLY A 314 -6.54 -2.52 10.83
N SER A 315 -6.41 -3.03 12.07
CA SER A 315 -7.52 -3.51 12.88
C SER A 315 -8.18 -2.33 13.60
N THR A 316 -9.38 -1.95 13.17
CA THR A 316 -10.15 -0.85 13.79
C THR A 316 -11.01 -1.28 14.97
N SER A 317 -10.96 -2.56 15.35
CA SER A 317 -11.74 -3.13 16.44
C SER A 317 -10.81 -3.65 17.54
N ALA A 318 -11.25 -3.59 18.79
CA ALA A 318 -10.43 -4.02 19.91
C ALA A 318 -11.24 -4.57 21.09
N ILE A 319 -10.56 -5.31 21.96
CA ILE A 319 -11.05 -5.74 23.25
C ILE A 319 -10.19 -5.04 24.31
N GLU A 320 -10.79 -4.18 25.12
CA GLU A 320 -10.16 -3.59 26.29
C GLU A 320 -10.47 -4.45 27.51
N VAL A 321 -9.43 -5.03 28.12
CA VAL A 321 -9.54 -5.74 29.39
C VAL A 321 -9.24 -4.76 30.51
N ASN A 322 -10.19 -4.52 31.39
CA ASN A 322 -10.04 -3.65 32.56
C ASN A 322 -9.79 -4.47 33.82
N GLY A 323 -8.98 -3.95 34.75
CA GLY A 323 -9.06 -4.37 36.15
C GLY A 323 -8.27 -5.61 36.55
N LEU A 324 -6.96 -5.67 36.25
CA LEU A 324 -6.05 -6.54 37.01
C LEU A 324 -5.23 -5.67 37.96
N ASP A 325 -5.12 -6.08 39.22
CA ASP A 325 -4.10 -5.54 40.12
C ASP A 325 -2.72 -5.69 39.46
N ASP A 326 -1.80 -4.74 39.66
CA ASP A 326 -0.45 -4.76 39.06
C ASP A 326 0.32 -6.04 39.42
N ALA A 327 -0.08 -6.71 40.50
CA ALA A 327 0.48 -7.98 40.98
C ALA A 327 -0.10 -9.25 40.29
N LEU A 328 -1.13 -9.14 39.45
CA LEU A 328 -1.82 -10.28 38.84
C LEU A 328 -1.47 -10.43 37.35
N GLU A 329 -0.75 -11.50 37.01
CA GLU A 329 -0.56 -11.93 35.61
C GLU A 329 -1.76 -12.79 35.16
N GLY A 330 -2.66 -12.19 34.39
CA GLY A 330 -3.79 -12.90 33.76
C GLY A 330 -3.47 -13.35 32.32
N LYS A 331 -4.22 -14.30 31.79
CA LYS A 331 -4.19 -14.65 30.36
C LYS A 331 -5.60 -14.67 29.80
N VAL A 332 -5.82 -14.11 28.62
CA VAL A 332 -7.08 -14.25 27.88
C VAL A 332 -6.85 -15.15 26.68
N LYS A 333 -7.67 -16.20 26.58
CA LYS A 333 -7.76 -17.06 25.40
C LYS A 333 -8.76 -16.48 24.44
N ILE A 334 -8.32 -16.35 23.21
CA ILE A 334 -9.07 -15.78 22.11
C ILE A 334 -9.14 -16.85 21.03
N HIS A 335 -10.35 -17.23 20.66
CA HIS A 335 -10.61 -18.14 19.56
C HIS A 335 -11.47 -17.45 18.51
N ASP A 336 -10.84 -17.06 17.40
CA ASP A 336 -11.55 -16.54 16.25
C ASP A 336 -12.20 -17.70 15.48
N LYS A 337 -13.53 -17.72 15.46
CA LYS A 337 -14.33 -18.77 14.80
C LYS A 337 -14.23 -18.71 13.28
N VAL A 338 -13.92 -17.55 12.70
CA VAL A 338 -13.86 -17.36 11.24
C VAL A 338 -12.53 -17.86 10.70
N SER A 339 -11.42 -17.44 11.31
CA SER A 339 -10.08 -17.88 10.87
C SER A 339 -9.61 -19.19 11.50
N GLY A 340 -10.29 -19.66 12.56
CA GLY A 340 -9.86 -20.82 13.36
C GLY A 340 -8.64 -20.53 14.26
N ARG A 341 -8.16 -19.29 14.29
CA ARG A 341 -6.96 -18.91 15.06
C ARG A 341 -7.27 -18.94 16.56
N LYS A 342 -6.38 -19.58 17.31
CA LYS A 342 -6.36 -19.54 18.78
C LYS A 342 -5.13 -18.76 19.24
N ALA A 343 -5.33 -17.82 20.15
CA ALA A 343 -4.26 -17.05 20.76
C ALA A 343 -4.48 -16.97 22.27
N THR A 344 -3.40 -17.09 23.04
CA THR A 344 -3.41 -16.76 24.46
C THR A 344 -2.57 -15.51 24.62
N GLN A 345 -3.16 -14.44 25.13
CA GLN A 345 -2.45 -13.19 25.38
C GLN A 345 -2.31 -12.98 26.88
N ALA A 346 -1.10 -12.66 27.32
CA ALA A 346 -0.88 -12.17 28.67
C ALA A 346 -1.63 -10.83 28.83
N ILE A 347 -2.28 -10.68 29.96
CA ILE A 347 -2.99 -9.47 30.35
C ILE A 347 -2.24 -8.95 31.57
N THR A 348 -1.69 -7.76 31.43
CA THR A 348 -1.18 -6.97 32.55
C THR A 348 -2.25 -5.96 32.96
N ASN A 349 -1.96 -5.06 33.91
CA ASN A 349 -2.89 -4.02 34.33
C ASN A 349 -3.36 -3.18 33.14
N ASN A 350 -4.54 -3.57 32.63
CA ASN A 350 -5.25 -3.02 31.49
C ASN A 350 -4.56 -3.20 30.15
N THR A 351 -5.16 -4.04 29.30
CA THR A 351 -4.60 -4.45 28.02
C THR A 351 -5.60 -4.16 26.90
N LEU A 352 -5.12 -3.55 25.80
CA LEU A 352 -5.91 -3.36 24.58
C LEU A 352 -5.50 -4.38 23.51
N ILE A 353 -6.38 -5.34 23.27
CA ILE A 353 -6.17 -6.42 22.31
C ILE A 353 -6.84 -6.06 20.99
N GLU A 354 -6.05 -5.80 19.96
CA GLU A 354 -6.56 -5.51 18.61
C GLU A 354 -7.11 -6.77 17.94
N MET A 355 -8.24 -6.62 17.27
CA MET A 355 -8.92 -7.70 16.58
C MET A 355 -9.36 -7.26 15.19
N LYS A 356 -9.32 -8.21 14.25
CA LYS A 356 -9.79 -7.94 12.89
C LYS A 356 -11.29 -7.60 12.90
N PRO A 357 -11.72 -6.57 12.15
CA PRO A 357 -13.14 -6.30 11.97
C PRO A 357 -13.84 -7.47 11.28
N TYR A 358 -15.15 -7.60 11.50
CA TYR A 358 -16.02 -8.66 10.99
C TYR A 358 -15.64 -10.09 11.42
N SER A 359 -14.83 -10.23 12.47
CA SER A 359 -14.55 -11.52 13.10
C SER A 359 -15.55 -11.83 14.21
N GLN A 360 -15.79 -13.12 14.46
CA GLN A 360 -16.50 -13.59 15.63
C GLN A 360 -15.53 -14.33 16.54
N VAL A 361 -15.40 -13.83 17.76
CA VAL A 361 -14.34 -14.23 18.69
C VAL A 361 -14.96 -14.81 19.95
N VAL A 362 -14.50 -15.97 20.37
CA VAL A 362 -14.79 -16.51 21.70
C VAL A 362 -13.67 -16.12 22.64
N VAL A 363 -14.02 -15.46 23.73
CA VAL A 363 -13.10 -15.03 24.77
C VAL A 363 -13.29 -15.91 26.01
N ASP A 364 -12.19 -16.36 26.59
CA ASP A 364 -12.17 -17.08 27.86
C ASP A 364 -11.00 -16.60 28.74
N TYR A 365 -11.22 -16.52 30.05
CA TYR A 365 -10.19 -16.14 31.01
C TYR A 365 -9.41 -17.36 31.49
N GLN A 366 -8.10 -17.22 31.59
CA GLN A 366 -7.24 -18.16 32.31
C GLN A 366 -6.40 -17.39 33.31
N PHE A 367 -6.58 -17.70 34.60
CA PHE A 367 -5.68 -17.29 35.67
C PHE A 367 -4.70 -18.42 35.92
N ASP A 368 -3.41 -18.08 35.94
CA ASP A 368 -2.30 -19.02 36.12
C ASP A 368 -1.55 -18.62 37.39
N ASN A 369 -2.27 -18.59 38.51
CA ASN A 369 -1.74 -18.17 39.80
C ASN A 369 -2.38 -18.99 40.92
N ASP A 370 -1.54 -19.66 41.73
CA ASP A 370 -1.95 -20.52 42.85
C ASP A 370 -2.14 -19.72 44.16
N GLU A 371 -1.68 -18.46 44.22
CA GLU A 371 -1.73 -17.62 45.42
C GLU A 371 -2.98 -16.74 45.51
N PHE A 372 -3.65 -16.47 44.38
CA PHE A 372 -4.80 -15.56 44.31
C PHE A 372 -6.00 -16.23 43.65
N ALA A 373 -7.20 -16.00 44.19
CA ALA A 373 -8.45 -16.47 43.62
C ALA A 373 -9.19 -15.33 42.93
N LEU A 374 -9.75 -15.59 41.75
CA LEU A 374 -10.66 -14.66 41.07
C LEU A 374 -11.99 -14.62 41.85
N GLU A 375 -12.27 -13.49 42.51
CA GLU A 375 -13.50 -13.31 43.29
C GLU A 375 -14.75 -13.17 42.39
N SER A 376 -14.62 -12.45 41.28
CA SER A 376 -15.66 -12.32 40.26
C SER A 376 -15.06 -11.88 38.92
N ALA A 377 -15.59 -12.37 37.80
CA ALA A 377 -15.43 -11.77 36.48
C ALA A 377 -16.81 -11.41 35.93
N ASP A 378 -16.96 -10.21 35.37
CA ASP A 378 -18.21 -9.76 34.75
C ASP A 378 -18.26 -10.24 33.28
N MET A 379 -17.95 -11.52 33.07
CA MET A 379 -17.97 -12.17 31.78
C MET A 379 -18.25 -13.67 31.94
N GLU A 380 -19.26 -14.18 31.22
CA GLU A 380 -19.50 -15.61 31.15
C GLU A 380 -18.34 -16.31 30.41
N ARG A 381 -18.00 -17.53 30.84
CA ARG A 381 -17.03 -18.35 30.09
C ARG A 381 -17.51 -18.55 28.66
N ASN A 382 -16.56 -18.52 27.71
CA ASN A 382 -16.84 -18.63 26.27
C ASN A 382 -17.75 -17.51 25.71
N THR A 383 -17.66 -16.30 26.27
CA THR A 383 -18.40 -15.15 25.73
C THR A 383 -18.02 -14.93 24.27
N THR A 384 -19.05 -14.88 23.41
CA THR A 384 -18.86 -14.63 21.98
C THR A 384 -19.01 -13.14 21.70
N VAL A 385 -17.95 -12.54 21.18
CA VAL A 385 -17.86 -11.13 20.82
C VAL A 385 -17.84 -11.01 19.30
N ASN A 386 -18.77 -10.21 18.77
CA ASN A 386 -18.78 -9.86 17.34
C ASN A 386 -17.99 -8.57 17.14
N MET A 387 -16.88 -8.65 16.42
CA MET A 387 -16.01 -7.50 16.15
C MET A 387 -16.58 -6.73 14.96
N LEU A 388 -17.06 -5.51 15.22
CA LEU A 388 -17.48 -4.57 14.18
C LEU A 388 -16.39 -3.52 14.00
N PRO A 389 -16.13 -3.04 12.76
CA PRO A 389 -15.18 -1.95 12.54
C PRO A 389 -15.42 -0.79 13.50
N GLY A 390 -14.35 -0.25 14.09
CA GLY A 390 -14.42 0.86 15.05
C GLY A 390 -14.89 0.49 16.46
N LYS A 391 -15.42 -0.71 16.69
CA LYS A 391 -15.99 -1.10 17.99
C LYS A 391 -14.93 -1.58 18.98
N ILE A 392 -14.94 -1.00 20.17
CA ILE A 392 -14.19 -1.46 21.35
C ILE A 392 -15.14 -2.21 22.27
N HIS A 393 -14.79 -3.44 22.62
CA HIS A 393 -15.53 -4.24 23.61
C HIS A 393 -14.77 -4.20 24.93
N TYR A 394 -15.49 -4.00 26.03
CA TYR A 394 -14.90 -3.93 27.35
C TYR A 394 -15.13 -5.25 28.07
N LEU A 395 -14.05 -5.84 28.57
CA LEU A 395 -14.11 -6.94 29.51
C LEU A 395 -13.75 -6.40 30.89
N ARG A 396 -14.53 -6.77 31.90
CA ARG A 396 -14.41 -6.28 33.27
C ARG A 396 -14.30 -7.41 34.26
#